data_AF-A0A1U7Y9U2-F1
#
_entry.id   AF-A0A1U7Y9U2-F1
#
_cell.length_a   1.000
_cell.length_b   1.000
_cell.length_c   1.000
_cell.angle_alpha   90.00
_cell.angle_beta   90.00
_cell.angle_gamma   90.00
#
_symmetry.space_group_name_H-M   'P 1'
#
loop_
_entity.id
_entity.type
_entity.pdbx_description
1 polymer ?
#
loop_
_entity_poly.entity_id
_entity_poly.type
_entity_poly.pdbx_seq_one_letter_code
_entity_poly.pdbx_strand_id
1 'polypeptide(L)'
;MDTLTHHIQGEVPWCMFFTDDIVLIDEMRGGVNGRLEVWRQALESKGFMLSRTNTDYVECKFNDMTGEEDVEVRLDSQVILKRESFKYLGSIIQGDGEIDGNVTHRTGVEWMKWRLAFEVLCVKNVPPKLKGKSYKAVVRPSMLNGAECWPVKNSNIQKIKVAKMRMLRWMCGHTRLDKIHNKDIQKRMGVAPVDDKMREARLRLFGHVWRRSLDAPIRRCEQWTLGVSATTVAATSQAGGGSQTLTARTPEPEVMVLVMPDDEQRRLERFSRLAPPPFSGTQGEDAQAFTWWEEYEQRRPVGSAPLSWQEFSTLFLEKWVPRS
;
A
#
# COMPACT_ATOMS: atom_id res chain seq x y z
N MET A 1 24.53 -1.16 0.63
CA MET A 1 23.98 0.07 0.02
C MET A 1 23.87 1.20 1.03
N ASP A 2 23.25 0.99 2.20
CA ASP A 2 23.06 2.00 3.25
C ASP A 2 24.37 2.75 3.62
N THR A 3 25.45 2.00 3.89
CA THR A 3 26.75 2.59 4.21
C THR A 3 27.35 3.41 3.06
N LEU A 4 27.06 3.02 1.82
CA LEU A 4 27.60 3.68 0.62
C LEU A 4 26.83 4.96 0.28
N THR A 5 25.57 5.06 0.68
CA THR A 5 24.68 6.17 0.32
C THR A 5 24.25 7.04 1.50
N HIS A 6 24.70 6.74 2.74
CA HIS A 6 24.31 7.49 3.95
C HIS A 6 24.41 9.02 3.82
N HIS A 7 25.50 9.53 3.23
CA HIS A 7 25.74 10.96 2.97
C HIS A 7 24.80 11.64 1.95
N ILE A 8 24.07 10.88 1.13
CA ILE A 8 23.15 11.39 0.09
C ILE A 8 21.68 11.02 0.35
N GLN A 9 21.41 10.24 1.40
CA GLN A 9 20.06 9.85 1.75
C GLN A 9 19.28 11.07 2.25
N GLY A 10 18.16 11.34 1.59
CA GLY A 10 17.15 12.29 2.09
C GLY A 10 16.32 11.67 3.20
N GLU A 11 15.60 12.51 3.95
CA GLU A 11 14.64 12.02 4.93
C GLU A 11 13.43 11.36 4.26
N VAL A 12 12.80 10.38 4.91
CA VAL A 12 11.51 9.84 4.44
C VAL A 12 10.48 10.99 4.46
N PRO A 13 9.73 11.22 3.36
CA PRO A 13 9.50 10.33 2.22
C PRO A 13 10.33 10.69 0.98
N TRP A 14 11.15 11.73 1.06
CA TRP A 14 11.88 12.37 -0.03
C TRP A 14 12.91 11.48 -0.70
N CYS A 15 13.44 10.51 0.04
CA CYS A 15 14.28 9.45 -0.46
C CYS A 15 13.89 8.14 0.23
N MET A 16 13.59 7.12 -0.57
CA MET A 16 13.36 5.77 -0.10
C MET A 16 14.17 4.82 -0.96
N PHE A 17 14.76 3.80 -0.36
CA PHE A 17 15.41 2.76 -1.15
C PHE A 17 15.29 1.42 -0.44
N PHE A 18 15.28 0.35 -1.22
CA PHE A 18 15.24 -1.01 -0.74
C PHE A 18 16.12 -1.84 -1.65
N THR A 19 17.16 -2.44 -1.08
CA THR A 19 18.23 -3.13 -1.84
C THR A 19 18.82 -2.23 -2.94
N ASP A 20 18.39 -2.44 -4.17
CA ASP A 20 18.79 -1.80 -5.41
C ASP A 20 17.72 -0.85 -5.98
N ASP A 21 16.47 -0.94 -5.49
CA ASP A 21 15.38 -0.05 -5.88
C ASP A 21 15.50 1.28 -5.13
N ILE A 22 15.64 2.40 -5.85
CA ILE A 22 15.72 3.75 -5.28
C ILE A 22 14.54 4.57 -5.79
N VAL A 23 13.87 5.26 -4.87
CA VAL A 23 12.76 6.19 -5.14
C VAL A 23 13.17 7.57 -4.65
N LEU A 24 13.20 8.52 -5.58
CA LEU A 24 13.45 9.93 -5.32
C LEU A 24 12.15 10.70 -5.54
N ILE A 25 11.75 11.47 -4.53
CA ILE A 25 10.51 12.27 -4.57
C ILE A 25 10.89 13.73 -4.43
N ASP A 26 10.37 14.59 -5.30
CA ASP A 26 10.50 16.04 -5.20
C ASP A 26 9.17 16.68 -5.63
N GLU A 27 8.95 17.93 -5.23
CA GLU A 27 7.77 18.71 -5.60
C GLU A 27 7.88 19.23 -7.04
N MET A 28 9.11 19.45 -7.53
CA MET A 28 9.38 20.02 -8.85
C MET A 28 10.22 19.07 -9.71
N ARG A 29 10.03 19.12 -11.03
CA ARG A 29 10.81 18.29 -11.97
C ARG A 29 12.30 18.65 -11.93
N GLY A 30 12.60 19.93 -11.77
CA GLY A 30 13.98 20.42 -11.56
C GLY A 30 14.63 19.83 -10.30
N GLY A 31 13.86 19.68 -9.22
CA GLY A 31 14.34 19.06 -7.99
C GLY A 31 14.61 17.56 -8.15
N VAL A 32 13.75 16.83 -8.87
CA VAL A 32 14.00 15.42 -9.24
C VAL A 32 15.31 15.30 -10.04
N ASN A 33 15.53 16.15 -11.05
CA ASN A 33 16.77 16.16 -11.83
C ASN A 33 18.00 16.39 -10.97
N GLY A 34 17.96 17.40 -10.08
CA GLY A 34 19.07 17.69 -9.17
C GLY A 34 19.42 16.50 -8.27
N ARG A 35 18.40 15.85 -7.69
CA ARG A 35 18.61 14.67 -6.83
C ARG A 35 19.12 13.48 -7.62
N LEU A 36 18.56 13.23 -8.81
CA LEU A 36 18.98 12.13 -9.66
C LEU A 36 20.46 12.25 -10.03
N GLU A 37 20.92 13.47 -10.32
CA GLU A 37 22.33 13.74 -10.64
C GLU A 37 23.26 13.53 -9.44
N VAL A 38 22.86 13.97 -8.24
CA VAL A 38 23.60 13.69 -7.00
C VAL A 38 23.73 12.18 -6.78
N TRP A 39 22.64 11.43 -6.96
CA TRP A 39 22.64 9.98 -6.82
C TRP A 39 23.51 9.30 -7.87
N ARG A 40 23.46 9.75 -9.13
CA ARG A 40 24.29 9.26 -10.22
C ARG A 40 25.77 9.40 -9.90
N GLN A 41 26.24 10.62 -9.60
CA GLN A 41 27.65 10.89 -9.30
C GLN A 41 28.15 10.11 -8.07
N ALA A 42 27.32 10.02 -7.03
CA ALA A 42 27.68 9.32 -5.80
C ALA A 42 27.73 7.79 -5.95
N LEU A 43 26.98 7.22 -6.89
CA LEU A 43 27.04 5.81 -7.26
C LEU A 43 28.21 5.52 -8.21
N GLU A 44 28.40 6.36 -9.23
CA GLU A 44 29.49 6.23 -10.21
C GLU A 44 30.87 6.33 -9.56
N SER A 45 31.04 7.25 -8.61
CA SER A 45 32.27 7.36 -7.79
C SER A 45 32.60 6.10 -6.99
N LYS A 46 31.62 5.21 -6.78
CA LYS A 46 31.78 3.93 -6.09
C LYS A 46 31.71 2.73 -7.04
N GLY A 47 31.71 2.96 -8.35
CA GLY A 47 31.68 1.92 -9.38
C GLY A 47 30.29 1.34 -9.68
N PHE A 48 29.21 2.00 -9.25
CA PHE A 48 27.83 1.61 -9.56
C PHE A 48 27.24 2.51 -10.64
N MET A 49 26.30 1.98 -11.42
CA MET A 49 25.63 2.74 -12.48
C MET A 49 24.11 2.64 -12.34
N LEU A 50 23.42 3.72 -12.64
CA LEU A 50 21.96 3.73 -12.72
C LEU A 50 21.50 3.10 -14.04
N SER A 51 20.51 2.21 -13.97
CA SER A 51 19.96 1.56 -15.16
C SER A 51 19.03 2.50 -15.91
N ARG A 52 19.42 2.88 -17.13
CA ARG A 52 18.60 3.77 -17.99
C ARG A 52 17.28 3.15 -18.43
N THR A 53 17.23 1.82 -18.57
CA THR A 53 16.02 1.11 -19.01
C THR A 53 15.02 0.86 -17.90
N ASN A 54 15.48 0.84 -16.65
CA ASN A 54 14.65 0.58 -15.48
C ASN A 54 14.28 1.86 -14.72
N THR A 55 14.96 2.97 -15.02
CA THR A 55 14.63 4.28 -14.46
C THR A 55 13.46 4.84 -15.24
N ASP A 56 12.33 5.00 -14.55
CA ASP A 56 11.13 5.67 -15.04
C ASP A 56 10.77 6.75 -14.03
N TYR A 57 9.99 7.76 -14.45
CA TYR A 57 9.42 8.74 -13.52
C TYR A 57 7.90 8.80 -13.66
N VAL A 58 7.23 9.11 -12.54
CA VAL A 58 5.79 9.34 -12.48
C VAL A 58 5.56 10.71 -11.87
N GLU A 59 4.70 11.47 -12.52
CA GLU A 59 4.25 12.76 -12.04
C GLU A 59 2.91 12.57 -11.34
N CYS A 60 2.86 12.89 -10.05
CA CYS A 60 1.64 12.80 -9.28
C CYS A 60 0.92 14.15 -9.28
N LYS A 61 -0.14 14.28 -10.09
CA LYS A 61 -0.89 15.54 -10.25
C LYS A 61 -1.92 15.67 -9.14
N PHE A 62 -1.47 16.07 -7.95
CA PHE A 62 -2.37 16.30 -6.82
C PHE A 62 -3.08 17.65 -6.87
N ASN A 63 -2.57 18.61 -7.66
CA ASN A 63 -3.16 19.93 -7.89
C ASN A 63 -3.07 20.33 -9.38
N ASP A 64 -4.08 21.03 -9.89
CA ASP A 64 -4.13 21.63 -11.24
C ASP A 64 -3.25 22.88 -11.39
N MET A 65 -2.11 22.92 -10.68
CA MET A 65 -1.15 24.01 -10.85
C MET A 65 -0.43 23.82 -12.19
N THR A 66 -0.99 24.45 -13.21
CA THR A 66 -0.41 24.59 -14.54
C THR A 66 0.91 25.35 -14.43
N GLY A 67 2.04 24.65 -14.49
CA GLY A 67 3.32 25.35 -14.51
C GLY A 67 4.50 24.43 -14.30
N GLU A 68 4.85 23.62 -15.32
CA GLU A 68 6.21 23.13 -15.62
C GLU A 68 6.13 22.14 -16.80
N GLU A 69 5.52 22.54 -17.92
CA GLU A 69 5.54 21.69 -19.12
C GLU A 69 6.94 21.61 -19.77
N ASP A 70 7.84 22.55 -19.43
CA ASP A 70 9.10 22.76 -20.16
C ASP A 70 10.33 22.06 -19.56
N VAL A 71 10.22 21.49 -18.35
CA VAL A 71 11.35 20.77 -17.72
C VAL A 71 11.19 19.26 -17.95
N GLU A 72 12.07 18.70 -18.76
CA GLU A 72 12.19 17.25 -18.93
C GLU A 72 13.04 16.62 -17.82
N VAL A 73 12.64 15.45 -17.34
CA VAL A 73 13.46 14.66 -16.42
C VAL A 73 14.50 13.89 -17.24
N ARG A 74 15.78 14.11 -16.95
CA ARG A 74 16.90 13.54 -17.74
C ARG A 74 17.88 12.82 -16.84
N LEU A 75 18.35 11.67 -17.31
CA LEU A 75 19.50 10.97 -16.76
C LEU A 75 20.65 11.11 -17.76
N ASP A 76 21.75 11.75 -17.36
CA ASP A 76 22.79 12.25 -18.26
C ASP A 76 22.22 13.22 -19.32
N SER A 77 22.13 12.77 -20.57
CA SER A 77 21.56 13.51 -21.71
C SER A 77 20.30 12.85 -22.27
N GLN A 78 19.82 11.77 -21.66
CA GLN A 78 18.66 11.02 -22.13
C GLN A 78 17.42 11.37 -21.31
N VAL A 79 16.31 11.63 -21.99
CA VAL A 79 15.01 11.85 -21.37
C VAL A 79 14.51 10.54 -20.78
N ILE A 80 14.17 10.57 -19.49
CA ILE A 80 13.58 9.42 -18.79
C ILE A 80 12.14 9.27 -19.24
N LEU A 81 11.67 8.04 -19.37
CA LEU A 81 10.31 7.78 -19.79
C LEU A 81 9.32 8.17 -18.67
N LYS A 82 8.37 9.05 -19.03
CA LYS A 82 7.22 9.34 -18.19
C LYS A 82 6.25 8.16 -18.21
N ARG A 83 5.87 7.66 -17.04
CA ARG A 83 4.84 6.63 -16.87
C ARG A 83 3.62 7.21 -16.15
N GLU A 84 2.45 6.62 -16.39
CA GLU A 84 1.23 6.91 -15.62
C GLU A 84 1.21 6.15 -14.29
N SER A 85 1.90 5.01 -14.23
CA SER A 85 2.05 4.22 -13.02
C SER A 85 3.36 3.47 -13.03
N PHE A 86 3.88 3.17 -11.84
CA PHE A 86 5.08 2.37 -11.67
C PHE A 86 4.91 1.37 -10.53
N LYS A 87 5.70 0.29 -10.58
CA LYS A 87 5.69 -0.77 -9.57
C LYS A 87 6.84 -0.55 -8.60
N TYR A 88 6.54 -0.44 -7.32
CA TYR A 88 7.53 -0.37 -6.25
C TYR A 88 7.18 -1.36 -5.14
N LEU A 89 8.12 -2.22 -4.77
CA LEU A 89 7.95 -3.27 -3.74
C LEU A 89 6.66 -4.10 -3.89
N GLY A 90 6.28 -4.37 -5.14
CA GLY A 90 5.08 -5.15 -5.46
C GLY A 90 3.75 -4.37 -5.43
N SER A 91 3.76 -3.09 -5.09
CA SER A 91 2.60 -2.19 -5.17
C SER A 91 2.67 -1.33 -6.42
N ILE A 92 1.52 -1.06 -7.02
CA ILE A 92 1.41 -0.12 -8.15
C ILE A 92 1.10 1.26 -7.60
N ILE A 93 1.93 2.24 -7.93
CA ILE A 93 1.73 3.65 -7.60
C ILE A 93 1.28 4.35 -8.88
N GLN A 94 0.13 5.03 -8.83
CA GLN A 94 -0.46 5.74 -9.96
C GLN A 94 -0.29 7.26 -9.78
N GLY A 95 -0.04 7.98 -10.87
CA GLY A 95 0.12 9.43 -10.85
C GLY A 95 -1.16 10.21 -10.54
N ASP A 96 -2.33 9.58 -10.66
CA ASP A 96 -3.62 10.15 -10.23
C ASP A 96 -3.90 9.98 -8.73
N GLY A 97 -3.02 9.29 -8.00
CA GLY A 97 -3.20 8.97 -6.59
C GLY A 97 -4.26 7.89 -6.31
N GLU A 98 -4.89 7.34 -7.34
CA GLU A 98 -5.85 6.26 -7.20
C GLU A 98 -5.13 4.92 -6.91
N ILE A 99 -5.89 3.97 -6.37
CA ILE A 99 -5.40 2.62 -6.08
C ILE A 99 -5.99 1.56 -7.00
N ASP A 100 -6.75 1.94 -8.02
CA ASP A 100 -7.46 1.02 -8.90
C ASP A 100 -6.50 0.07 -9.63
N GLY A 101 -5.38 0.61 -10.11
CA GLY A 101 -4.30 -0.17 -10.73
C GLY A 101 -3.69 -1.16 -9.74
N ASN A 102 -3.45 -0.72 -8.50
CA ASN A 102 -2.91 -1.60 -7.45
C ASN A 102 -3.88 -2.71 -7.05
N VAL A 103 -5.16 -2.38 -6.87
CA VAL A 103 -6.21 -3.37 -6.57
C VAL A 103 -6.35 -4.38 -7.69
N THR A 104 -6.30 -3.93 -8.95
CA THR A 104 -6.39 -4.81 -10.13
C THR A 104 -5.18 -5.75 -10.20
N HIS A 105 -3.97 -5.21 -10.05
CA HIS A 105 -2.73 -5.99 -10.01
C HIS A 105 -2.77 -7.04 -8.89
N ARG A 106 -3.10 -6.63 -7.65
CA ARG A 106 -3.19 -7.52 -6.49
C ARG A 106 -4.27 -8.59 -6.66
N THR A 107 -5.40 -8.24 -7.28
CA THR A 107 -6.43 -9.21 -7.67
C THR A 107 -5.88 -10.25 -8.64
N GLY A 108 -5.12 -9.82 -9.65
CA GLY A 108 -4.43 -10.73 -10.56
C GLY A 108 -3.46 -11.67 -9.83
N VAL A 109 -2.62 -11.13 -8.95
CA VAL A 109 -1.68 -11.92 -8.13
C VAL A 109 -2.41 -12.90 -7.22
N GLU A 110 -3.51 -12.50 -6.58
CA GLU A 110 -4.36 -13.38 -5.77
C GLU A 110 -4.90 -14.54 -6.61
N TRP A 111 -5.41 -14.26 -7.83
CA TRP A 111 -5.88 -15.29 -8.75
C TRP A 111 -4.78 -16.25 -9.19
N MET A 112 -3.57 -15.76 -9.43
CA MET A 112 -2.43 -16.60 -9.77
C MET A 112 -2.10 -17.55 -8.60
N LYS A 113 -2.02 -17.03 -7.38
CA LYS A 113 -1.77 -17.83 -6.17
C LYS A 113 -2.89 -18.83 -5.91
N TRP A 114 -4.15 -18.45 -6.13
CA TRP A 114 -5.29 -19.35 -6.04
C TRP A 114 -5.23 -20.47 -7.10
N ARG A 115 -4.84 -20.14 -8.34
CA ARG A 115 -4.67 -21.12 -9.43
C ARG A 115 -3.55 -22.11 -9.14
N LEU A 116 -2.40 -21.63 -8.66
CA LEU A 116 -1.33 -22.50 -8.18
C LEU A 116 -1.85 -23.42 -7.07
N ALA A 117 -2.75 -22.91 -6.24
CA ALA A 117 -3.36 -23.65 -5.14
C ALA A 117 -4.53 -24.58 -5.51
N PHE A 118 -4.95 -24.57 -6.78
CA PHE A 118 -6.21 -25.17 -7.22
C PHE A 118 -6.32 -26.66 -6.86
N GLU A 119 -5.26 -27.42 -7.06
CA GLU A 119 -5.21 -28.87 -6.84
C GLU A 119 -5.44 -29.29 -5.39
N VAL A 120 -5.29 -28.37 -4.43
CA VAL A 120 -5.57 -28.62 -3.00
C VAL A 120 -6.91 -27.99 -2.61
N LEU A 121 -7.15 -26.77 -3.08
CA LEU A 121 -8.31 -25.97 -2.72
C LEU A 121 -9.62 -26.52 -3.29
N CYS A 122 -9.57 -27.27 -4.40
CA CYS A 122 -10.75 -27.79 -5.09
C CYS A 122 -10.96 -29.31 -4.90
N VAL A 123 -10.13 -30.00 -4.10
CA VAL A 123 -10.31 -31.43 -3.81
C VAL A 123 -11.62 -31.64 -3.06
N LYS A 124 -12.47 -32.55 -3.57
CA LYS A 124 -13.80 -32.80 -2.99
C LYS A 124 -13.72 -33.29 -1.54
N ASN A 125 -12.71 -34.08 -1.22
CA ASN A 125 -12.58 -34.75 0.08
C ASN A 125 -11.93 -33.88 1.18
N VAL A 126 -11.40 -32.71 0.83
CA VAL A 126 -10.79 -31.82 1.82
C VAL A 126 -11.89 -31.02 2.54
N PRO A 127 -11.96 -31.05 3.89
CA PRO A 127 -12.95 -30.30 4.64
C PRO A 127 -12.93 -28.79 4.34
N PRO A 128 -14.09 -28.12 4.21
CA PRO A 128 -14.15 -26.68 3.92
C PRO A 128 -13.35 -25.79 4.87
N LYS A 129 -13.32 -26.12 6.17
CA LYS A 129 -12.50 -25.39 7.15
C LYS A 129 -11.01 -25.45 6.84
N LEU A 130 -10.52 -26.58 6.33
CA LEU A 130 -9.11 -26.75 5.97
C LEU A 130 -8.78 -26.01 4.68
N LYS A 131 -9.65 -26.07 3.66
CA LYS A 131 -9.55 -25.22 2.46
C LYS A 131 -9.52 -23.73 2.84
N GLY A 132 -10.33 -23.36 3.83
CA GLY A 132 -10.30 -22.05 4.45
C GLY A 132 -8.93 -21.69 5.01
N LYS A 133 -8.33 -22.54 5.86
CA LYS A 133 -6.98 -22.33 6.38
C LYS A 133 -5.96 -22.10 5.26
N SER A 134 -5.98 -22.92 4.20
CA SER A 134 -5.08 -22.75 3.06
C SER A 134 -5.31 -21.42 2.32
N TYR A 135 -6.57 -21.01 2.09
CA TYR A 135 -6.87 -19.69 1.52
C TYR A 135 -6.30 -18.55 2.38
N LYS A 136 -6.44 -18.66 3.71
CA LYS A 136 -5.97 -17.63 4.66
C LYS A 136 -4.44 -17.53 4.67
N ALA A 137 -3.74 -18.64 4.51
CA ALA A 137 -2.28 -18.68 4.54
C ALA A 137 -1.63 -18.29 3.21
N VAL A 138 -2.18 -18.71 2.07
CA VAL A 138 -1.49 -18.57 0.77
C VAL A 138 -2.08 -17.48 -0.12
N VAL A 139 -3.42 -17.41 -0.16
CA VAL A 139 -4.11 -16.58 -1.15
C VAL A 139 -4.35 -15.17 -0.61
N ARG A 140 -4.95 -15.06 0.59
CA ARG A 140 -5.30 -13.78 1.20
C ARG A 140 -4.11 -12.81 1.37
N PRO A 141 -2.92 -13.24 1.86
CA PRO A 141 -1.81 -12.30 2.07
C PRO A 141 -1.36 -11.64 0.77
N SER A 142 -1.42 -12.35 -0.35
CA SER A 142 -1.06 -11.81 -1.67
C SER A 142 -1.93 -10.63 -2.11
N MET A 143 -3.22 -10.68 -1.75
CA MET A 143 -4.18 -9.60 -1.98
C MET A 143 -3.99 -8.44 -1.00
N LEU A 144 -3.84 -8.74 0.31
CA LEU A 144 -3.92 -7.72 1.37
C LEU A 144 -2.57 -7.15 1.80
N ASN A 145 -1.46 -7.59 1.23
CA ASN A 145 -0.15 -7.02 1.51
C ASN A 145 -0.12 -5.53 1.10
N GLY A 146 0.19 -4.66 2.06
CA GLY A 146 0.21 -3.21 1.91
C GLY A 146 -1.16 -2.53 2.11
N ALA A 147 -2.23 -3.29 2.35
CA ALA A 147 -3.59 -2.74 2.50
C ALA A 147 -3.77 -1.83 3.74
N GLU A 148 -2.84 -1.91 4.68
CA GLU A 148 -2.68 -1.00 5.81
C GLU A 148 -2.44 0.46 5.38
N CYS A 149 -1.86 0.70 4.21
CA CYS A 149 -1.54 2.04 3.70
C CYS A 149 -2.44 2.51 2.53
N TRP A 150 -3.44 1.72 2.12
CA TRP A 150 -4.24 2.08 0.94
C TRP A 150 -5.35 3.11 1.25
N PRO A 151 -5.49 4.19 0.46
CA PRO A 151 -6.70 5.03 0.49
C PRO A 151 -7.87 4.32 -0.22
N VAL A 152 -8.57 3.43 0.50
CA VAL A 152 -9.60 2.56 -0.10
C VAL A 152 -10.97 3.23 -0.18
N LYS A 153 -11.53 3.28 -1.40
CA LYS A 153 -12.93 3.62 -1.65
C LYS A 153 -13.83 2.40 -1.48
N ASN A 154 -15.13 2.64 -1.26
CA ASN A 154 -16.12 1.57 -1.18
C ASN A 154 -16.16 0.69 -2.44
N SER A 155 -16.01 1.30 -3.63
CA SER A 155 -15.90 0.60 -4.92
C SER A 155 -14.76 -0.42 -4.90
N ASN A 156 -13.60 -0.05 -4.37
CA ASN A 156 -12.41 -0.88 -4.29
C ASN A 156 -12.62 -2.07 -3.36
N ILE A 157 -13.22 -1.82 -2.19
CA ILE A 157 -13.60 -2.90 -1.25
C ILE A 157 -14.58 -3.88 -1.91
N GLN A 158 -15.56 -3.38 -2.68
CA GLN A 158 -16.50 -4.25 -3.38
C GLN A 158 -15.82 -5.12 -4.44
N LYS A 159 -14.90 -4.58 -5.24
CA LYS A 159 -14.11 -5.35 -6.22
C LYS A 159 -13.38 -6.52 -5.53
N ILE A 160 -12.72 -6.25 -4.41
CA ILE A 160 -12.01 -7.26 -3.61
C ILE A 160 -13.00 -8.29 -3.01
N LYS A 161 -14.14 -7.84 -2.47
CA LYS A 161 -15.20 -8.72 -1.95
C LYS A 161 -15.71 -9.68 -3.03
N VAL A 162 -15.94 -9.19 -4.24
CA VAL A 162 -16.40 -9.99 -5.38
C VAL A 162 -15.35 -11.03 -5.77
N ALA A 163 -14.09 -10.63 -5.94
CA ALA A 163 -12.99 -11.55 -6.28
C ALA A 163 -12.86 -12.69 -5.27
N LYS A 164 -12.76 -12.34 -3.98
CA LYS A 164 -12.70 -13.30 -2.88
C LYS A 164 -13.89 -14.25 -2.86
N MET A 165 -15.12 -13.72 -2.94
CA MET A 165 -16.31 -14.57 -2.85
C MET A 165 -16.44 -15.51 -4.05
N ARG A 166 -15.94 -15.10 -5.23
CA ARG A 166 -15.86 -15.98 -6.40
C ARG A 166 -14.91 -17.15 -6.15
N MET A 167 -13.72 -16.90 -5.60
CA MET A 167 -12.78 -17.96 -5.24
C MET A 167 -13.36 -18.91 -4.19
N LEU A 168 -13.90 -18.38 -3.08
CA LEU A 168 -14.45 -19.21 -1.99
C LEU A 168 -15.62 -20.09 -2.44
N ARG A 169 -16.49 -19.56 -3.31
CA ARG A 169 -17.58 -20.32 -3.93
C ARG A 169 -17.03 -21.49 -4.74
N TRP A 170 -16.06 -21.21 -5.61
CA TRP A 170 -15.44 -22.22 -6.46
C TRP A 170 -14.76 -23.33 -5.66
N MET A 171 -14.03 -22.98 -4.60
CA MET A 171 -13.39 -23.96 -3.69
C MET A 171 -14.39 -24.90 -3.02
N CYS A 172 -15.62 -24.43 -2.81
CA CYS A 172 -16.71 -25.20 -2.25
C CYS A 172 -17.53 -25.97 -3.32
N GLY A 173 -17.24 -25.80 -4.61
CA GLY A 173 -18.05 -26.34 -5.69
C GLY A 173 -19.41 -25.64 -5.87
N HIS A 174 -19.55 -24.42 -5.36
CA HIS A 174 -20.79 -23.64 -5.45
C HIS A 174 -20.70 -22.57 -6.53
N THR A 175 -21.84 -22.32 -7.15
CA THR A 175 -22.07 -21.27 -8.13
C THR A 175 -22.93 -20.15 -7.53
N ARG A 176 -23.35 -19.19 -8.36
CA ARG A 176 -24.36 -18.19 -7.96
C ARG A 176 -25.78 -18.75 -7.98
N LEU A 177 -26.05 -19.82 -8.75
CA LEU A 177 -27.37 -20.42 -8.90
C LEU A 177 -27.81 -21.18 -7.64
N ASP A 178 -26.86 -21.61 -6.82
CA ASP A 178 -27.14 -22.30 -5.55
C ASP A 178 -27.75 -21.38 -4.48
N LYS A 179 -27.81 -20.06 -4.73
CA LYS A 179 -28.43 -19.04 -3.85
C LYS A 179 -27.96 -19.05 -2.38
N ILE A 180 -26.83 -19.69 -2.09
CA ILE A 180 -26.20 -19.69 -0.75
C ILE A 180 -25.72 -18.28 -0.43
N HIS A 181 -26.03 -17.74 0.76
CA HIS A 181 -25.55 -16.41 1.14
C HIS A 181 -24.03 -16.38 1.36
N ASN A 182 -23.41 -15.22 1.06
CA ASN A 182 -21.95 -15.04 1.22
C ASN A 182 -21.48 -15.31 2.67
N LYS A 183 -22.29 -14.93 3.66
CA LYS A 183 -22.02 -15.16 5.09
C LYS A 183 -21.91 -16.65 5.43
N ASP A 184 -22.70 -17.50 4.79
CA ASP A 184 -22.73 -18.94 5.07
C ASP A 184 -21.50 -19.64 4.49
N ILE A 185 -21.06 -19.21 3.30
CA ILE A 185 -19.81 -19.68 2.68
C ILE A 185 -18.60 -19.30 3.54
N GLN A 186 -18.55 -18.04 3.98
CA GLN A 186 -17.50 -17.55 4.86
C GLN A 186 -17.46 -18.32 6.19
N LYS A 187 -18.63 -18.55 6.81
CA LYS A 187 -18.76 -19.35 8.04
C LYS A 187 -18.31 -20.80 7.84
N ARG A 188 -18.74 -21.44 6.74
CA ARG A 188 -18.37 -22.83 6.40
C ARG A 188 -16.85 -22.97 6.21
N MET A 189 -16.21 -21.97 5.62
CA MET A 189 -14.76 -21.94 5.37
C MET A 189 -13.95 -21.39 6.56
N GLY A 190 -14.58 -20.85 7.62
CA GLY A 190 -13.84 -20.20 8.70
C GLY A 190 -13.01 -18.98 8.23
N VAL A 191 -13.56 -18.22 7.27
CA VAL A 191 -12.91 -17.07 6.63
C VAL A 191 -13.68 -15.80 6.99
N ALA A 192 -13.07 -14.92 7.77
CA ALA A 192 -13.62 -13.60 8.10
C ALA A 192 -13.84 -12.72 6.85
N PRO A 193 -14.75 -11.73 6.88
CA PRO A 193 -14.89 -10.69 5.86
C PRO A 193 -13.57 -9.97 5.55
N VAL A 194 -13.42 -9.44 4.32
CA VAL A 194 -12.15 -8.84 3.89
C VAL A 194 -11.94 -7.45 4.48
N ASP A 195 -13.02 -6.70 4.64
CA ASP A 195 -13.09 -5.40 5.30
C ASP A 195 -12.63 -5.47 6.75
N ASP A 196 -13.00 -6.52 7.48
CA ASP A 196 -12.52 -6.74 8.84
C ASP A 196 -11.01 -6.98 8.86
N LYS A 197 -10.48 -7.75 7.89
CA LYS A 197 -9.05 -8.02 7.80
C LYS A 197 -8.23 -6.80 7.40
N MET A 198 -8.77 -5.95 6.52
CA MET A 198 -8.14 -4.67 6.18
C MET A 198 -8.13 -3.72 7.39
N ARG A 199 -9.22 -3.67 8.15
CA ARG A 199 -9.30 -2.90 9.40
C ARG A 199 -8.30 -3.40 10.44
N GLU A 200 -8.21 -4.72 10.61
CA GLU A 200 -7.25 -5.38 11.49
C GLU A 200 -5.80 -5.03 11.11
N ALA A 201 -5.45 -5.07 9.83
CA ALA A 201 -4.12 -4.70 9.34
C ALA A 201 -3.77 -3.23 9.65
N ARG A 202 -4.71 -2.30 9.40
CA ARG A 202 -4.54 -0.87 9.73
C ARG A 202 -4.35 -0.63 11.22
N LEU A 203 -5.15 -1.27 12.05
CA LEU A 203 -5.04 -1.16 13.51
C LEU A 203 -3.72 -1.73 14.04
N ARG A 204 -3.23 -2.82 13.43
CA ARG A 204 -1.91 -3.37 13.74
C ARG A 204 -0.79 -2.42 13.36
N LEU A 205 -0.84 -1.83 12.15
CA LEU A 205 0.13 -0.83 11.71
C LEU A 205 0.10 0.39 12.64
N PHE A 206 -1.09 0.91 12.95
CA PHE A 206 -1.25 2.02 13.88
C PHE A 206 -0.63 1.71 15.25
N GLY A 207 -0.92 0.54 15.82
CA GLY A 207 -0.30 0.12 17.08
C GLY A 207 1.22 0.01 16.98
N HIS A 208 1.77 -0.45 15.84
CA HIS A 208 3.21 -0.51 15.61
C HIS A 208 3.84 0.88 15.53
N VAL A 209 3.23 1.80 14.78
CA VAL A 209 3.67 3.21 14.70
C VAL A 209 3.62 3.86 16.07
N TRP A 210 2.54 3.65 16.83
CA TRP A 210 2.36 4.23 18.16
C TRP A 210 3.40 3.83 19.19
N ARG A 211 3.99 2.63 19.06
CA ARG A 211 5.04 2.14 19.95
C ARG A 211 6.45 2.60 19.56
N ARG A 212 6.63 3.24 18.40
CA ARG A 212 7.94 3.73 17.96
C ARG A 212 8.30 5.06 18.64
N SER A 213 9.60 5.36 18.71
CA SER A 213 10.09 6.68 19.11
C SER A 213 9.48 7.77 18.22
N LEU A 214 9.31 8.98 18.76
CA LEU A 214 8.93 10.16 17.99
C LEU A 214 9.95 10.48 16.89
N ASP A 215 11.21 10.08 17.07
CA ASP A 215 12.27 10.25 16.06
C ASP A 215 12.16 9.25 14.90
N ALA A 216 11.33 8.22 15.04
CA ALA A 216 11.17 7.23 13.97
C ALA A 216 10.50 7.89 12.76
N PRO A 217 11.02 7.71 11.53
CA PRO A 217 10.50 8.38 10.34
C PRO A 217 8.98 8.21 10.14
N ILE A 218 8.46 7.01 10.39
CA ILE A 218 7.02 6.72 10.25
C ILE A 218 6.15 7.39 11.32
N ARG A 219 6.71 7.71 12.49
CA ARG A 219 6.02 8.41 13.58
C ARG A 219 6.04 9.93 13.36
N ARG A 220 7.10 10.45 12.72
CA ARG A 220 7.20 11.86 12.31
C ARG A 220 6.11 12.27 11.32
N CYS A 221 5.61 11.33 10.51
CA CYS A 221 4.47 11.58 9.62
C CYS A 221 3.20 12.05 10.34
N GLU A 222 3.01 11.75 11.63
CA GLU A 222 1.88 12.29 12.42
C GLU A 222 2.05 13.76 12.78
N GLN A 223 3.29 14.24 12.81
CA GLN A 223 3.64 15.63 13.12
C GLN A 223 3.70 16.49 11.85
N TRP A 224 3.54 15.89 10.67
CA TRP A 224 3.31 16.65 9.46
C TRP A 224 1.94 17.31 9.57
N THR A 225 1.94 18.54 10.07
CA THR A 225 0.87 19.49 9.78
C THR A 225 0.84 19.65 8.27
N LEU A 226 -0.13 19.01 7.62
CA LEU A 226 -0.71 19.57 6.40
C LEU A 226 -1.07 20.99 6.79
N GLY A 227 -0.37 22.00 6.28
CA GLY A 227 -0.49 23.38 6.73
C GLY A 227 -1.92 23.90 6.55
N VAL A 228 -2.78 23.68 7.54
CA VAL A 228 -4.14 24.22 7.58
C VAL A 228 -4.11 25.34 8.62
N SER A 229 -3.80 26.55 8.16
CA SER A 229 -4.03 27.76 8.94
C SER A 229 -5.52 28.03 8.96
N ALA A 230 -6.17 27.80 10.10
CA ALA A 230 -7.54 28.20 10.34
C ALA A 230 -7.62 29.73 10.46
N THR A 231 -8.18 30.40 9.45
CA THR A 231 -8.55 31.82 9.58
C THR A 231 -10.06 31.94 9.70
N THR A 232 -10.50 32.30 10.91
CA THR A 232 -11.87 32.72 11.22
C THR A 232 -12.21 33.99 10.44
N VAL A 233 -13.25 33.97 9.60
CA VAL A 233 -13.74 35.18 8.92
C VAL A 233 -14.92 35.74 9.72
N ALA A 234 -14.70 36.91 10.34
CA ALA A 234 -15.77 37.72 10.91
C ALA A 234 -16.52 38.42 9.77
N ALA A 235 -17.82 38.17 9.67
CA ALA A 235 -18.70 38.84 8.72
C ALA A 235 -18.83 40.33 9.06
N THR A 236 -18.62 41.21 8.08
CA THR A 236 -19.11 42.59 8.18
C THR A 236 -19.64 43.08 6.83
N SER A 237 -20.91 43.51 6.85
CA SER A 237 -21.70 44.07 5.75
C SER A 237 -21.16 45.42 5.26
N GLN A 238 -21.19 45.65 3.96
CA GLN A 238 -20.93 46.96 3.35
C GLN A 238 -22.13 47.92 3.50
N ALA A 239 -21.84 49.18 3.78
CA ALA A 239 -22.57 50.32 3.25
C ALA A 239 -21.65 51.56 3.13
N GLY A 240 -21.36 51.96 1.89
CA GLY A 240 -21.36 53.37 1.43
C GLY A 240 -20.27 54.35 1.86
N GLY A 241 -19.28 54.57 0.97
CA GLY A 241 -18.97 55.89 0.42
C GLY A 241 -17.95 56.79 1.14
N GLY A 242 -16.71 56.84 0.64
CA GLY A 242 -15.75 57.89 0.99
C GLY A 242 -14.38 57.68 0.35
N SER A 243 -13.92 58.67 -0.42
CA SER A 243 -12.68 58.76 -1.21
C SER A 243 -11.38 58.51 -0.42
N GLN A 244 -10.41 57.76 -0.96
CA GLN A 244 -8.95 58.01 -0.82
C GLN A 244 -8.02 57.09 -1.65
N THR A 245 -6.81 57.60 -1.83
CA THR A 245 -5.75 57.31 -2.82
C THR A 245 -4.82 56.13 -2.50
N LEU A 246 -4.42 55.38 -3.55
CA LEU A 246 -3.26 54.48 -3.78
C LEU A 246 -2.52 53.79 -2.60
N THR A 247 -2.42 52.46 -2.65
CA THR A 247 -1.13 51.72 -2.57
C THR A 247 -1.28 50.36 -3.26
N ALA A 248 -0.37 50.03 -4.19
CA ALA A 248 -0.29 48.71 -4.81
C ALA A 248 0.22 47.70 -3.77
N ARG A 249 -0.53 46.63 -3.50
CA ARG A 249 -0.06 45.44 -2.78
C ARG A 249 -0.07 44.25 -3.72
N THR A 250 1.08 43.59 -3.78
CA THR A 250 1.37 42.31 -4.42
C THR A 250 0.24 41.30 -4.15
N PRO A 251 -0.26 40.55 -5.16
CA PRO A 251 -1.23 39.49 -4.91
C PRO A 251 -0.56 38.36 -4.13
N GLU A 252 -1.04 38.09 -2.91
CA GLU A 252 -0.65 36.90 -2.15
C GLU A 252 -1.21 35.62 -2.80
N PRO A 253 -0.50 34.49 -2.70
CA PRO A 253 -0.84 33.27 -3.41
C PRO A 253 -2.13 32.66 -2.87
N GLU A 254 -3.07 32.37 -3.77
CA GLU A 254 -4.27 31.58 -3.49
C GLU A 254 -3.86 30.16 -3.04
N VAL A 255 -3.98 29.90 -1.73
CA VAL A 255 -3.75 28.57 -1.15
C VAL A 255 -4.98 27.70 -1.39
N MET A 256 -4.86 26.73 -2.29
CA MET A 256 -5.87 25.70 -2.50
C MET A 256 -5.88 24.74 -1.29
N VAL A 257 -6.87 24.89 -0.42
CA VAL A 257 -7.08 24.05 0.76
C VAL A 257 -7.65 22.71 0.31
N LEU A 258 -6.85 21.63 0.37
CA LEU A 258 -7.38 20.26 0.31
C LEU A 258 -8.17 19.98 1.59
N VAL A 259 -9.48 20.23 1.54
CA VAL A 259 -10.41 19.90 2.63
C VAL A 259 -10.51 18.38 2.72
N MET A 260 -9.97 17.80 3.80
CA MET A 260 -10.20 16.41 4.14
C MET A 260 -11.71 16.15 4.23
N PRO A 261 -12.26 15.13 3.55
CA PRO A 261 -13.69 14.83 3.62
C PRO A 261 -14.15 14.59 5.07
N ASP A 262 -15.31 15.13 5.45
CA ASP A 262 -15.85 15.08 6.82
C ASP A 262 -15.95 13.66 7.41
N ASP A 263 -16.05 12.64 6.56
CA ASP A 263 -16.07 11.24 7.00
C ASP A 263 -14.68 10.72 7.38
N GLU A 264 -13.62 11.19 6.73
CA GLU A 264 -12.22 10.90 7.09
C GLU A 264 -11.80 11.68 8.33
N GLN A 265 -12.22 12.94 8.46
CA GLN A 265 -11.97 13.73 9.67
C GLN A 265 -12.67 13.13 10.90
N ARG A 266 -13.95 12.73 10.78
CA ARG A 266 -14.67 12.01 11.85
C ARG A 266 -14.12 10.60 12.11
N ARG A 267 -13.41 9.99 11.17
CA ARG A 267 -12.67 8.73 11.41
C ARG A 267 -11.42 9.02 12.22
N LEU A 268 -10.63 10.02 11.84
CA LEU A 268 -9.41 10.41 12.53
C LEU A 268 -9.70 10.82 13.99
N GLU A 269 -10.74 11.62 14.23
CA GLU A 269 -11.18 12.00 15.58
C GLU A 269 -11.67 10.82 16.43
N ARG A 270 -12.25 9.80 15.79
CA ARG A 270 -12.61 8.55 16.49
C ARG A 270 -11.39 7.71 16.80
N PHE A 271 -10.41 7.66 15.89
CA PHE A 271 -9.16 6.95 16.10
C PHE A 271 -8.29 7.59 17.18
N SER A 272 -8.22 8.92 17.24
CA SER A 272 -7.43 9.64 18.26
C SER A 272 -7.97 9.48 19.69
N ARG A 273 -9.27 9.15 19.83
CA ARG A 273 -9.91 8.85 21.12
C ARG A 273 -9.74 7.38 21.57
N LEU A 274 -9.27 6.49 20.69
CA LEU A 274 -9.04 5.10 21.03
C LEU A 274 -7.61 4.92 21.55
N ALA A 275 -7.47 4.54 22.82
CA ALA A 275 -6.21 3.98 23.28
C ALA A 275 -5.87 2.75 22.40
N PRO A 276 -4.64 2.61 21.90
CA PRO A 276 -4.27 1.44 21.12
C PRO A 276 -4.56 0.18 21.95
N PRO A 277 -5.31 -0.80 21.40
CA PRO A 277 -5.71 -1.96 22.18
C PRO A 277 -4.47 -2.71 22.66
N PRO A 278 -4.47 -3.21 23.91
CA PRO A 278 -3.44 -4.13 24.38
C PRO A 278 -3.58 -5.42 23.57
N PHE A 279 -2.84 -5.52 22.47
CA PHE A 279 -2.67 -6.78 21.78
C PHE A 279 -1.74 -7.64 22.63
N SER A 280 -2.30 -8.59 23.38
CA SER A 280 -1.54 -9.78 23.75
C SER A 280 -1.04 -10.36 22.44
N GLY A 281 0.26 -10.65 22.30
CA GLY A 281 0.87 -11.23 21.10
C GLY A 281 0.35 -12.62 20.73
N THR A 282 -0.85 -13.01 21.16
CA THR A 282 -1.59 -14.13 20.63
C THR A 282 -1.81 -13.90 19.14
N GLN A 283 -0.96 -14.55 18.35
CA GLN A 283 -1.17 -14.81 16.94
C GLN A 283 -2.63 -15.23 16.76
N GLY A 284 -3.43 -14.42 16.05
CA GLY A 284 -4.78 -14.84 15.69
C GLY A 284 -4.73 -16.20 15.00
N GLU A 285 -5.82 -16.96 14.99
CA GLU A 285 -5.85 -18.31 14.36
C GLU A 285 -5.33 -18.34 12.91
N ASP A 286 -5.38 -17.21 12.21
CA ASP A 286 -4.86 -17.01 10.85
C ASP A 286 -3.33 -16.88 10.79
N ALA A 287 -2.70 -16.40 11.87
CA ALA A 287 -1.27 -16.13 11.94
C ALA A 287 -0.44 -17.41 12.15
N GLN A 288 -0.92 -18.43 12.87
CA GLN A 288 -0.14 -19.66 13.06
C GLN A 288 0.20 -20.38 11.76
N ALA A 289 -0.75 -20.48 10.82
CA ALA A 289 -0.51 -21.12 9.52
C ALA A 289 0.40 -20.26 8.61
N PHE A 290 0.28 -18.93 8.71
CA PHE A 290 1.11 -17.99 7.97
C PHE A 290 2.55 -17.97 8.51
N THR A 291 2.72 -17.84 9.82
CA THR A 291 4.03 -17.90 10.49
C THR A 291 4.70 -19.25 10.30
N TRP A 292 3.97 -20.37 10.37
CA TRP A 292 4.53 -21.68 10.04
C TRP A 292 5.09 -21.73 8.61
N TRP A 293 4.37 -21.12 7.64
CA TRP A 293 4.82 -21.08 6.25
C TRP A 293 6.03 -20.15 6.06
N GLU A 294 6.00 -18.94 6.63
CA GLU A 294 7.14 -18.01 6.58
C GLU A 294 8.38 -18.61 7.26
N GLU A 295 8.24 -19.23 8.43
CA GLU A 295 9.36 -19.91 9.11
C GLU A 295 9.89 -21.08 8.28
N TYR A 296 9.01 -21.84 7.61
CA TYR A 296 9.43 -22.91 6.73
C TYR A 296 10.24 -22.34 5.55
N GLU A 297 9.75 -21.28 4.91
CA GLU A 297 10.40 -20.63 3.76
C GLU A 297 11.75 -20.01 4.15
N GLN A 298 11.84 -19.37 5.32
CA GLN A 298 13.08 -18.80 5.87
C GLN A 298 14.13 -19.86 6.25
N ARG A 299 13.71 -21.07 6.64
CA ARG A 299 14.62 -22.18 6.97
C ARG A 299 15.19 -22.87 5.72
N ARG A 300 14.70 -22.54 4.52
CA ARG A 300 15.22 -23.15 3.29
C ARG A 300 16.60 -22.59 2.94
N PRO A 301 17.55 -23.42 2.48
CA PRO A 301 18.84 -22.93 2.00
C PRO A 301 18.68 -21.89 0.90
N VAL A 302 19.49 -20.83 0.95
CA VAL A 302 19.52 -19.78 -0.07
C VAL A 302 19.84 -20.41 -1.44
N GLY A 303 19.00 -20.14 -2.44
CA GLY A 303 19.14 -20.74 -3.79
C GLY A 303 18.40 -22.07 -3.99
N SER A 304 17.68 -22.57 -2.99
CA SER A 304 16.81 -23.73 -3.17
C SER A 304 15.69 -23.41 -4.18
N ALA A 305 15.43 -24.35 -5.09
CA ALA A 305 14.37 -24.21 -6.09
C ALA A 305 13.03 -23.88 -5.40
N PRO A 306 12.16 -23.03 -5.96
CA PRO A 306 10.83 -22.80 -5.41
C PRO A 306 10.14 -24.15 -5.19
N LEU A 307 9.55 -24.37 -4.01
CA LEU A 307 8.82 -25.60 -3.77
C LEU A 307 7.75 -25.76 -4.84
N SER A 308 7.65 -26.97 -5.38
CA SER A 308 6.48 -27.35 -6.15
C SER A 308 5.24 -27.26 -5.25
N TRP A 309 4.10 -26.98 -5.87
CA TRP A 309 2.84 -26.94 -5.14
C TRP A 309 2.49 -28.29 -4.51
N GLN A 310 2.94 -29.39 -5.11
CA GLN A 310 2.78 -30.74 -4.58
C GLN A 310 3.54 -30.91 -3.27
N GLU A 311 4.81 -30.49 -3.18
CA GLU A 311 5.58 -30.51 -1.95
C GLU A 311 4.96 -29.63 -0.86
N PHE A 312 4.52 -28.41 -1.21
CA PHE A 312 3.78 -27.55 -0.29
C PHE A 312 2.54 -28.25 0.26
N SER A 313 1.75 -28.86 -0.64
CA SER A 313 0.49 -29.52 -0.27
C SER A 313 0.71 -30.67 0.70
N THR A 314 1.74 -31.49 0.46
CA THR A 314 2.09 -32.61 1.32
C THR A 314 2.48 -32.12 2.71
N LEU A 315 3.41 -31.15 2.80
CA LEU A 315 3.86 -30.58 4.07
C LEU A 315 2.73 -29.90 4.85
N PHE A 316 1.87 -29.16 4.14
CA PHE A 316 0.73 -28.48 4.74
C PHE A 316 -0.31 -29.48 5.26
N LEU A 317 -0.64 -30.51 4.48
CA LEU A 317 -1.59 -31.55 4.89
C LEU A 317 -1.03 -32.38 6.05
N GLU A 318 0.25 -32.76 6.03
CA GLU A 318 0.89 -33.49 7.14
C GLU A 318 0.87 -32.70 8.46
N LYS A 319 1.05 -31.38 8.39
CA LYS A 319 1.05 -30.53 9.59
C LYS A 319 -0.34 -30.33 10.18
N TRP A 320 -1.37 -30.23 9.34
CA TRP A 320 -2.69 -29.75 9.73
C TRP A 320 -3.83 -30.77 9.60
N VAL A 321 -3.59 -31.94 9.01
CA VAL A 321 -4.50 -33.08 8.97
C VAL A 321 -3.98 -34.15 9.92
N PRO A 322 -4.75 -34.52 10.97
CA PRO A 322 -4.39 -35.66 11.81
C PRO A 322 -4.28 -36.93 10.97
N ARG A 323 -3.17 -37.67 11.09
CA ARG A 323 -3.11 -39.04 10.58
C ARG A 323 -3.97 -39.90 11.52
N SER A 324 -5.04 -40.45 10.98
CA SER A 324 -5.98 -41.35 11.67
C SER A 324 -5.34 -42.66 12.08
#